data_AF-A0A517NDU8-F1
#
_entry.id   AF-A0A517NDU8-F1
#
_cell.length_a   1.000
_cell.length_b   1.000
_cell.length_c   1.000
_cell.angle_alpha   90.00
_cell.angle_beta   90.00
_cell.angle_gamma   90.00
#
_symmetry.space_group_name_H-M   'P 1'
#
loop_
_entity.id
_entity.type
_entity.pdbx_description
1 polymer ?
#
loop_
_entity_poly.entity_id
_entity_poly.type
_entity_poly.pdbx_seq_one_letter_code
_entity_poly.pdbx_strand_id
1 'polypeptide(L)' 'MAKKKATTTARAKTKKAAAPTLNDIYDKVAARADTEGLNLNVAATKRVLACFFDVLEEYPSSTAFDFIAKGLKRAGSRKA' A
#
# COMPACT_ATOMS: atom_id res chain seq x y z
N MET A 1 -6.59 -54.50 19.64
CA MET A 1 -5.55 -53.54 19.20
C MET A 1 -6.14 -52.61 18.15
N ALA A 2 -5.65 -51.36 18.07
CA ALA A 2 -5.97 -50.29 17.10
C ALA A 2 -7.35 -49.59 17.28
N LYS A 3 -7.48 -48.27 17.28
CA LYS A 3 -6.55 -47.13 17.14
C LYS A 3 -7.24 -45.90 17.76
N LYS A 4 -6.56 -45.25 18.71
CA LYS A 4 -6.94 -43.94 19.30
C LYS A 4 -6.75 -42.88 18.21
N LYS A 5 -7.80 -42.21 17.74
CA LYS A 5 -7.67 -41.03 16.84
C LYS A 5 -7.99 -39.78 17.64
N ALA A 6 -6.94 -39.14 18.13
CA ALA A 6 -6.98 -37.84 18.76
C ALA A 6 -7.39 -36.79 17.71
N THR A 7 -8.52 -36.13 17.93
CA THR A 7 -8.97 -34.98 17.14
C THR A 7 -8.22 -33.76 17.67
N THR A 8 -7.10 -33.44 17.05
CA THR A 8 -6.32 -32.23 17.35
C THR A 8 -7.08 -30.98 16.90
N THR A 9 -7.26 -30.10 17.88
CA THR A 9 -7.78 -28.74 17.84
C THR A 9 -7.17 -27.88 16.73
N ALA A 10 -7.94 -27.54 15.70
CA ALA A 10 -7.57 -26.47 14.76
C ALA A 10 -8.09 -25.12 15.31
N ARG A 11 -7.30 -24.51 16.20
CA ARG A 11 -7.52 -23.12 16.63
C ARG A 11 -7.25 -22.23 15.42
N ALA A 12 -8.30 -21.73 14.78
CA ALA A 12 -8.19 -20.73 13.73
C ALA A 12 -7.44 -19.52 14.31
N LYS A 13 -6.17 -19.37 13.92
CA LYS A 13 -5.41 -18.15 14.18
C LYS A 13 -6.00 -17.09 13.26
N THR A 14 -6.91 -16.28 13.79
CA THR A 14 -7.27 -14.99 13.21
C THR A 14 -5.97 -14.22 13.02
N LYS A 15 -5.51 -14.12 11.75
CA LYS A 15 -4.37 -13.28 11.37
C LYS A 15 -4.67 -11.87 11.84
N LYS A 16 -3.98 -11.42 12.89
CA LYS A 16 -3.89 -10.00 13.24
C LYS A 16 -3.45 -9.29 11.97
N ALA A 17 -4.29 -8.40 11.43
CA ALA A 17 -3.97 -7.67 10.21
C ALA A 17 -2.60 -7.02 10.42
N ALA A 18 -1.62 -7.42 9.61
CA ALA A 18 -0.30 -6.83 9.65
C ALA A 18 -0.46 -5.32 9.46
N ALA A 19 0.34 -4.53 10.17
CA ALA A 19 0.33 -3.08 9.98
C ALA A 19 0.52 -2.80 8.48
N PRO A 20 -0.28 -1.90 7.88
CA PRO A 20 -0.17 -1.61 6.47
C PRO A 20 1.26 -1.15 6.17
N THR A 21 1.89 -1.86 5.25
CA THR A 21 3.25 -1.62 4.81
C THR A 21 3.26 -0.60 3.68
N LEU A 22 4.45 -0.09 3.38
CA LEU A 22 4.66 0.85 2.27
C LEU A 22 4.30 0.21 0.92
N ASN A 23 4.54 -1.11 0.78
CA ASN A 23 4.10 -1.89 -0.38
C ASN A 23 2.57 -1.95 -0.53
N ASP A 24 1.82 -2.05 0.58
CA ASP A 24 0.36 -2.07 0.51
C ASP A 24 -0.20 -0.76 -0.04
N ILE A 25 0.47 0.36 0.21
CA ILE A 25 0.11 1.65 -0.41
C ILE A 25 0.42 1.61 -1.90
N TYR A 26 1.56 1.07 -2.31
CA TYR A 26 1.92 0.97 -3.71
C TYR A 26 0.94 0.12 -4.52
N ASP A 27 0.54 -1.03 -3.98
CA ASP A 27 -0.45 -1.90 -4.62
C ASP A 27 -1.81 -1.21 -4.74
N LYS A 28 -2.22 -0.45 -3.72
CA LYS A 28 -3.45 0.35 -3.78
C LYS A 28 -3.38 1.48 -4.80
N VAL A 29 -2.22 2.11 -4.99
CA VAL A 29 -2.05 3.15 -6.01
C VAL A 29 -2.10 2.53 -7.40
N ALA A 30 -1.41 1.40 -7.63
CA ALA A 30 -1.48 0.68 -8.89
C ALA A 30 -2.93 0.33 -9.26
N ALA A 31 -3.69 -0.27 -8.32
CA ALA A 31 -5.09 -0.61 -8.55
C ALA A 31 -6.02 0.61 -8.79
N ARG A 32 -5.69 1.79 -8.26
CA ARG A 32 -6.46 3.02 -8.48
C ARG A 32 -6.07 3.77 -9.74
N ALA A 33 -4.82 3.62 -10.17
CA ALA A 33 -4.29 4.25 -11.37
C ALA A 33 -4.65 3.44 -12.63
N ASP A 34 -4.85 2.13 -12.47
CA ASP A 34 -5.42 1.25 -13.49
C ASP A 34 -6.90 1.57 -13.70
N THR A 35 -7.14 2.60 -14.52
CA THR A 35 -8.48 3.04 -14.95
C THR A 35 -8.72 2.65 -16.40
N GLU A 36 -9.99 2.53 -16.81
CA GLU A 36 -10.37 2.19 -18.19
C GLU A 36 -9.60 3.05 -19.21
N GLY A 37 -8.69 2.42 -19.94
CA GLY A 37 -7.87 3.04 -20.99
C GLY A 37 -6.37 3.19 -20.68
N LEU A 38 -5.94 3.03 -19.43
CA LEU A 38 -4.52 3.04 -19.04
C LEU A 38 -4.15 1.70 -18.39
N ASN A 39 -3.68 0.73 -19.19
CA ASN A 39 -3.07 -0.50 -18.69
C ASN A 39 -1.71 -0.20 -18.05
N LEU A 40 -1.72 0.28 -16.79
CA LEU A 40 -0.50 0.58 -16.07
C LEU A 40 0.10 -0.69 -15.50
N ASN A 41 1.35 -0.98 -15.87
CA ASN A 41 2.09 -2.07 -15.24
C ASN A 41 2.37 -1.73 -13.77
N VAL A 42 1.91 -2.60 -12.86
CA VAL A 42 2.11 -2.49 -11.40
C VAL A 42 3.58 -2.23 -11.04
N ALA A 43 4.52 -2.88 -11.73
CA ALA A 43 5.95 -2.68 -11.51
C ALA A 43 6.41 -1.27 -11.89
N ALA A 44 5.85 -0.70 -12.97
CA ALA A 44 6.13 0.67 -13.37
C ALA A 44 5.54 1.66 -12.38
N THR A 45 4.32 1.45 -11.90
CA THR A 45 3.70 2.32 -10.88
C THR A 45 4.49 2.32 -9.58
N LYS A 46 4.96 1.14 -9.12
CA LYS A 46 5.85 1.02 -7.96
C LYS A 46 7.15 1.81 -8.14
N ARG A 47 7.75 1.75 -9.33
CA ARG A 47 8.97 2.51 -9.65
C ARG A 47 8.74 4.01 -9.63
N VAL A 48 7.63 4.49 -10.20
CA VAL A 48 7.27 5.92 -10.16
C VAL A 48 7.08 6.40 -8.72
N LEU A 49 6.44 5.61 -7.86
CA LEU A 49 6.29 5.94 -6.44
C LEU A 49 7.62 5.96 -5.68
N ALA A 50 8.54 5.03 -5.99
CA ALA A 50 9.89 5.06 -5.43
C ALA A 50 10.61 6.36 -5.83
N CYS A 51 10.63 6.69 -7.13
CA CYS A 51 11.24 7.93 -7.62
C CYS A 51 10.58 9.18 -7.04
N PHE A 52 9.28 9.15 -6.74
CA PHE A 52 8.61 10.25 -6.04
C PHE A 52 9.20 10.50 -4.64
N PHE A 53 9.50 9.43 -3.89
CA PHE A 53 10.17 9.56 -2.59
C PHE A 53 11.63 9.97 -2.72
N ASP A 54 12.36 9.47 -3.73
CA ASP A 54 13.74 9.89 -4.03
C ASP A 54 13.78 11.42 -4.26
N VAL A 55 12.84 11.96 -5.04
CA VAL A 55 12.74 13.42 -5.25
C VAL A 55 12.37 14.17 -3.98
N LEU A 56 11.52 13.60 -3.12
CA LEU A 56 11.19 14.22 -1.82
C LEU A 56 12.38 14.24 -0.86
N GLU A 57 13.28 13.25 -0.94
CA GLU A 57 14.49 13.17 -0.14
C GLU A 57 15.47 14.32 -0.43
N GLU A 58 15.45 14.87 -1.65
CA GLU A 58 16.27 16.03 -2.02
C GLU A 58 15.89 17.33 -1.26
N TYR A 59 14.73 17.34 -0.60
CA TYR A 59 14.25 18.50 0.15
C TYR A 59 14.44 18.32 1.67
N PRO A 60 14.54 19.43 2.43
CA PRO A 60 14.45 19.38 3.89
C PRO A 60 13.15 18.70 4.33
N SER A 61 13.21 17.88 5.39
CA SER A 61 12.06 17.07 5.83
C SER A 61 10.79 17.90 6.02
N SER A 62 10.90 19.11 6.58
CA SER A 62 9.75 20.03 6.76
C SER A 62 9.07 20.38 5.43
N THR A 63 9.84 20.66 4.39
CA THR A 63 9.35 20.98 3.05
C THR A 63 8.75 19.76 2.37
N ALA A 64 9.39 18.59 2.50
CA ALA A 64 8.87 17.34 1.97
C ALA A 64 7.48 17.00 2.56
N PHE A 65 7.32 17.13 3.89
CA PHE A 65 6.02 16.92 4.54
C PHE A 65 4.97 17.96 4.12
N ASP A 66 5.36 19.22 3.89
CA ASP A 66 4.44 20.25 3.38
C ASP A 66 3.95 19.90 1.95
N PHE A 67 4.81 19.37 1.07
CA PHE A 67 4.38 18.87 -0.23
C PHE A 67 3.39 17.72 -0.12
N ILE A 68 3.64 16.76 0.78
CA ILE A 68 2.68 15.68 1.05
C ILE A 68 1.35 16.24 1.54
N ALA A 69 1.36 17.17 2.50
CA ALA A 69 0.13 17.79 3.03
C ALA A 69 -0.67 18.53 1.95
N LYS A 70 0.00 19.31 1.09
CA LYS A 70 -0.61 19.97 -0.07
C LYS A 70 -1.18 18.97 -1.07
N GLY A 71 -0.44 17.88 -1.34
CA GLY A 71 -0.89 16.78 -2.20
C GLY A 71 -2.17 16.11 -1.67
N LEU A 72 -2.23 15.84 -0.36
CA LEU A 72 -3.40 15.29 0.32
C LEU A 72 -4.60 16.24 0.27
N LYS A 73 -4.39 17.54 0.52
CA LYS A 73 -5.45 18.56 0.41
C LYS A 73 -6.06 18.57 -0.99
N ARG A 74 -5.22 18.58 -2.04
CA ARG A 74 -5.67 18.52 -3.43
C ARG A 74 -6.37 17.20 -3.77
N ALA A 75 -5.94 16.09 -3.20
CA ALA A 75 -6.61 14.80 -3.36
C ALA A 75 -8.00 14.78 -2.72
N GLY A 76 -8.16 15.40 -1.54
CA GLY A 76 -9.45 15.59 -0.89
C GLY A 76 -10.44 16.34 -1.79
N SER A 77 -10.00 17.40 -2.46
CA SER A 77 -10.84 18.17 -3.38
C SER A 77 -11.27 17.42 -4.64
N ARG A 78 -10.57 16.36 -5.06
CA ARG A 78 -10.99 15.50 -6.19
C ARG A 78 -12.08 14.50 -5.82
N LYS A 79 -12.28 14.27 -4.52
CA LYS A 79 -13.28 13.34 -3.99
C LYS A 79 -14.57 14.02 -3.56
N ALA A 80 -14.58 15.35 -3.50
CA ALA A 80 -15.72 16.18 -3.15
C ALA A 80 -16.57 16.51 -4.37
#